data_AF-A0A0C1J540-F1
#
_entry.id   AF-A0A0C1J540-F1
#
_cell.length_a   1.000
_cell.length_b   1.000
_cell.length_c   1.000
_cell.angle_alpha   90.00
_cell.angle_beta   90.00
_cell.angle_gamma   90.00
#
_symmetry.space_group_name_H-M   'P 1'
#
loop_
_entity.id
_entity.type
_entity.pdbx_description
1 polymer ?
#
loop_
_entity_poly.entity_id
_entity_poly.type
_entity_poly.pdbx_seq_one_letter_code
_entity_poly.pdbx_strand_id
1 'polypeptide(L)'
;MLKYIATALTITACSAAAEQCTEFESAVFQLADDAHAFQLSYEFEEMGWSAKGPTGDWMSRFQSVQQADNDLHLSFSQKHNFLPADLLDVANAYRTNTFDSFYKGVQNDIQSAGRCK
;
A
#
# COMPACT_ATOMS: atom_id res chain seq x y z
N MET A 1 55.75 -25.63 19.61
CA MET A 1 54.30 -25.48 19.80
C MET A 1 53.86 -24.20 19.10
N LEU A 2 53.25 -24.31 17.91
CA LEU A 2 52.77 -23.14 17.17
C LEU A 2 51.48 -22.63 17.80
N LYS A 3 51.47 -21.36 18.21
CA LYS A 3 50.29 -20.65 18.71
C LYS A 3 49.52 -20.11 17.51
N TYR A 4 48.32 -20.62 17.25
CA TYR A 4 47.42 -20.07 16.25
C TYR A 4 46.71 -18.84 16.82
N ILE A 5 46.89 -17.69 16.18
CA ILE A 5 46.12 -16.48 16.45
C ILE A 5 44.84 -16.59 15.63
N ALA A 6 43.71 -16.84 16.30
CA ALA A 6 42.39 -16.80 15.70
C ALA A 6 41.92 -15.35 15.64
N THR A 7 42.04 -14.74 14.46
CA THR A 7 41.49 -13.41 14.19
C THR A 7 39.96 -13.51 14.13
N ALA A 8 39.28 -13.08 15.19
CA ALA A 8 37.83 -12.98 15.21
C ALA A 8 37.40 -11.85 14.27
N LEU A 9 36.97 -12.22 13.06
CA LEU A 9 36.32 -11.32 12.11
C LEU A 9 34.94 -10.95 12.69
N THR A 10 34.83 -9.82 13.38
CA THR A 10 33.53 -9.27 13.79
C THR A 10 32.81 -8.81 12.54
N ILE A 11 31.97 -9.69 12.00
CA ILE A 11 30.95 -9.35 11.01
C ILE A 11 29.95 -8.45 11.75
N THR A 12 30.14 -7.15 11.67
CA THR A 12 29.08 -6.18 11.97
C THR A 12 27.99 -6.41 10.94
N ALA A 13 27.00 -7.23 11.31
CA ALA A 13 25.73 -7.28 10.62
C ALA A 13 25.16 -5.86 10.67
N CYS A 14 25.31 -5.14 9.56
CA CYS A 14 24.61 -3.89 9.34
C CYS A 14 23.14 -4.28 9.22
N SER A 15 22.43 -4.28 10.35
CA SER A 15 20.98 -4.41 10.35
C SER A 15 20.46 -3.17 9.64
N ALA A 16 20.15 -3.29 8.35
CA ALA A 16 19.34 -2.30 7.66
C ALA A 16 18.08 -2.13 8.51
N ALA A 17 17.95 -0.98 9.16
CA ALA A 17 16.72 -0.62 9.83
C ALA A 17 15.65 -0.67 8.74
N ALA A 18 14.72 -1.62 8.84
CA ALA A 18 13.53 -1.59 8.01
C ALA A 18 12.88 -0.23 8.29
N GLU A 19 12.74 0.60 7.25
CA GLU A 19 12.07 1.89 7.36
C GLU A 19 10.64 1.62 7.83
N GLN A 20 10.38 1.90 9.11
CA GLN A 20 9.02 1.86 9.63
C GLN A 20 8.25 2.97 8.91
N CYS A 21 7.09 2.61 8.38
CA CYS A 21 6.19 3.59 7.79
C CYS A 21 5.77 4.64 8.81
N THR A 22 5.53 5.83 8.29
CA THR A 22 4.72 6.84 8.96
C THR A 22 3.29 6.33 9.15
N GLU A 23 2.56 6.93 10.09
CA GLU A 23 1.13 6.63 10.29
C GLU A 23 0.32 6.84 9.01
N PHE A 24 0.69 7.87 8.22
CA PHE A 24 0.06 8.16 6.94
C PHE A 24 0.29 7.03 5.92
N GLU A 25 1.54 6.59 5.73
CA GLU A 25 1.86 5.47 4.83
C GLU A 25 1.14 4.19 5.27
N SER A 26 1.14 3.87 6.56
CA SER A 26 0.43 2.71 7.08
C SER A 26 -1.08 2.78 6.82
N ALA A 27 -1.70 3.96 6.96
CA ALA A 27 -3.12 4.14 6.65
C ALA A 27 -3.43 3.94 5.16
N VAL A 28 -2.61 4.49 4.26
CA VAL A 28 -2.77 4.30 2.80
C VAL A 28 -2.60 2.83 2.42
N PHE A 29 -1.57 2.16 2.96
CA PHE A 29 -1.32 0.76 2.65
C PHE A 29 -2.40 -0.18 3.19
N GLN A 30 -2.92 0.08 4.39
CA GLN A 30 -4.04 -0.70 4.91
C GLN A 30 -5.29 -0.54 4.02
N LEU A 31 -5.57 0.68 3.52
CA LEU A 31 -6.66 0.90 2.56
C LEU A 31 -6.43 0.13 1.26
N ALA A 32 -5.19 0.10 0.74
CA ALA A 32 -4.84 -0.65 -0.46
C ALA A 32 -5.06 -2.16 -0.27
N ASP A 33 -4.67 -2.70 0.88
CA ASP A 33 -4.80 -4.13 1.19
C ASP A 33 -6.26 -4.53 1.40
N ASP A 34 -7.02 -3.72 2.15
CA ASP A 34 -8.45 -3.92 2.36
C ASP A 34 -9.21 -3.86 1.02
N ALA A 35 -8.88 -2.89 0.16
CA ALA A 35 -9.49 -2.76 -1.16
C ALA A 35 -9.19 -3.97 -2.06
N HIS A 36 -7.95 -4.44 -2.06
CA HIS A 36 -7.56 -5.60 -2.84
C HIS A 36 -8.22 -6.88 -2.33
N ALA A 37 -8.24 -7.10 -1.02
CA ALA A 37 -8.92 -8.23 -0.40
C ALA A 37 -10.42 -8.24 -0.72
N PHE A 38 -11.07 -7.07 -0.65
CA PHE A 38 -12.47 -6.96 -1.04
C PHE A 38 -12.67 -7.24 -2.53
N GLN A 39 -11.86 -6.69 -3.43
CA GLN A 39 -11.94 -6.94 -4.88
C GLN A 39 -11.84 -8.43 -5.25
N LEU A 40 -11.15 -9.24 -4.44
CA LEU A 40 -11.02 -10.69 -4.63
C LEU A 40 -12.13 -11.51 -3.98
N SER A 41 -13.04 -10.87 -3.23
CA SER A 41 -14.14 -11.52 -2.53
C SER A 41 -15.34 -11.78 -3.43
N TYR A 42 -16.17 -12.76 -3.07
CA TYR A 42 -17.43 -13.02 -3.77
C TYR A 42 -18.42 -11.87 -3.60
N GLU A 43 -18.42 -11.21 -2.44
CA GLU A 43 -19.26 -10.05 -2.14
C GLU A 43 -19.04 -8.90 -3.13
N PHE A 44 -17.83 -8.78 -3.68
CA PHE A 44 -17.50 -7.77 -4.66
C PHE A 44 -18.16 -8.00 -6.02
N GLU A 45 -18.27 -9.26 -6.46
CA GLU A 45 -18.96 -9.60 -7.72
C GLU A 45 -20.44 -9.19 -7.67
N GLU A 46 -21.07 -9.36 -6.51
CA GLU A 46 -22.50 -9.07 -6.31
C GLU A 46 -22.78 -7.57 -6.06
N MET A 47 -21.92 -6.88 -5.31
CA MET A 47 -22.23 -5.55 -4.76
C MET A 47 -21.26 -4.44 -5.17
N GLY A 48 -20.08 -4.78 -5.69
CA GLY A 48 -18.99 -3.84 -5.98
C GLY A 48 -18.71 -2.87 -4.83
N TRP A 49 -18.24 -1.66 -5.15
CA TRP A 49 -18.03 -0.59 -4.17
C TRP A 49 -19.31 0.16 -3.74
N SER A 50 -20.49 -0.46 -3.85
CA SER A 50 -21.74 0.19 -3.44
C SER A 50 -21.82 0.39 -1.93
N ALA A 51 -22.68 1.33 -1.49
CA ALA A 51 -22.99 1.53 -0.07
C ALA A 51 -23.66 0.31 0.60
N LYS A 52 -24.07 -0.70 -0.18
CA LYS A 52 -24.63 -1.95 0.33
C LYS A 52 -23.55 -3.01 0.62
N GLY A 53 -22.33 -2.83 0.11
CA GLY A 53 -21.18 -3.64 0.48
C GLY A 53 -20.50 -3.16 1.77
N PRO A 54 -19.46 -3.84 2.26
CA PRO A 54 -18.70 -3.48 3.47
C PRO A 54 -17.78 -2.25 3.26
N THR A 55 -18.23 -1.27 2.47
CA THR A 55 -17.42 -0.18 1.91
C THR A 55 -17.46 1.09 2.75
N GLY A 56 -18.42 1.20 3.68
CA GLY A 56 -18.63 2.40 4.49
C GLY A 56 -17.41 2.78 5.33
N ASP A 57 -16.88 1.83 6.11
CA ASP A 57 -15.71 2.05 6.96
C ASP A 57 -14.44 2.31 6.14
N TRP A 58 -14.31 1.64 4.99
CA TRP A 58 -13.20 1.89 4.06
C TRP A 58 -13.28 3.31 3.50
N MET A 59 -14.46 3.75 3.05
CA MET A 59 -14.66 5.08 2.48
C MET A 59 -14.43 6.19 3.51
N SER A 60 -14.85 5.99 4.76
CA SER A 60 -14.57 6.95 5.83
C SER A 60 -13.07 7.09 6.08
N ARG A 61 -12.32 5.97 6.13
CA ARG A 61 -10.86 6.00 6.30
C ARG A 61 -10.15 6.62 5.08
N PHE A 62 -10.63 6.32 3.88
CA PHE A 62 -10.15 6.92 2.65
C PHE A 62 -10.34 8.45 2.65
N GLN A 63 -11.49 8.94 3.09
CA GLN A 63 -11.75 10.39 3.22
C GLN A 63 -10.77 11.05 4.21
N SER A 64 -10.46 10.41 5.33
CA SER A 64 -9.45 10.92 6.27
C SER A 64 -8.06 11.03 5.63
N VAL A 65 -7.66 10.03 4.82
CA VAL A 65 -6.41 10.08 4.07
C VAL A 65 -6.41 11.18 3.01
N GLN A 66 -7.53 11.39 2.31
CA GLN A 66 -7.68 12.45 1.31
C GLN A 66 -7.66 13.86 1.91
N GLN A 67 -8.09 14.01 3.17
CA GLN A 67 -8.08 15.29 3.89
C GLN A 67 -6.76 15.56 4.62
N ALA A 68 -5.80 14.64 4.54
CA ALA A 68 -4.47 14.84 5.09
C ALA A 68 -3.74 15.99 4.39
N ASP A 69 -2.67 16.47 5.03
CA ASP A 69 -1.85 17.55 4.50
C ASP A 69 -1.28 17.19 3.11
N ASN A 70 -1.26 18.17 2.20
CA ASN A 70 -0.69 18.02 0.86
C ASN A 70 0.78 17.57 0.89
N ASP A 71 1.55 17.99 1.90
CA ASP A 71 2.95 17.58 2.05
C ASP A 71 3.07 16.07 2.31
N LEU A 72 2.10 15.46 2.98
CA LEU A 72 2.04 14.01 3.19
C LEU A 72 1.74 13.28 1.87
N HIS A 73 0.81 13.79 1.06
CA HIS A 73 0.53 13.23 -0.27
C HIS A 73 1.73 13.33 -1.20
N LEU A 74 2.41 14.47 -1.19
CA LEU A 74 3.59 14.69 -2.03
C LEU A 74 4.74 13.77 -1.60
N SER A 75 5.04 13.71 -0.31
CA SER A 75 6.09 12.82 0.22
C SER A 75 5.78 11.36 -0.08
N PHE A 76 4.52 10.94 0.10
CA PHE A 76 4.07 9.59 -0.20
C PHE A 76 4.26 9.24 -1.68
N SER A 77 3.78 10.10 -2.59
CA SER A 77 3.84 9.82 -4.03
C SER A 77 5.25 9.83 -4.59
N GLN A 78 6.13 10.69 -4.08
CA GLN A 78 7.55 10.68 -4.42
C GLN A 78 8.25 9.38 -3.99
N LYS A 79 7.78 8.75 -2.90
CA LYS A 79 8.37 7.52 -2.36
C LYS A 79 7.81 6.25 -2.99
N HIS A 80 6.51 6.21 -3.25
CA HIS A 80 5.79 4.98 -3.62
C HIS A 80 5.26 4.93 -5.06
N ASN A 81 5.46 6.00 -5.84
CA ASN A 81 5.08 6.07 -7.27
C ASN A 81 3.58 5.88 -7.54
N PHE A 82 2.72 6.21 -6.57
CA PHE A 82 1.28 6.33 -6.77
C PHE A 82 0.69 7.35 -5.78
N LEU A 83 -0.50 7.85 -6.07
CA LEU A 83 -1.26 8.78 -5.24
C LEU A 83 -2.27 8.01 -4.38
N PRO A 84 -2.56 8.44 -3.14
CA PRO A 84 -3.64 7.85 -2.36
C PRO A 84 -4.99 7.84 -3.10
N ALA A 85 -5.25 8.82 -3.96
CA ALA A 85 -6.46 8.88 -4.80
C ALA A 85 -6.59 7.72 -5.78
N ASP A 86 -5.47 7.16 -6.24
CA ASP A 86 -5.43 6.05 -7.20
C ASP A 86 -6.12 4.79 -6.65
N LEU A 87 -6.17 4.64 -5.32
CA LEU A 87 -6.89 3.54 -4.67
C LEU A 87 -8.38 3.56 -5.02
N LEU A 88 -9.02 4.73 -5.00
CA LEU A 88 -10.43 4.87 -5.32
C LEU A 88 -10.68 4.76 -6.83
N ASP A 89 -9.75 5.25 -7.65
CA ASP A 89 -9.85 5.16 -9.10
C ASP A 89 -9.76 3.70 -9.58
N VAL A 90 -8.80 2.93 -9.05
CA VAL A 90 -8.71 1.48 -9.29
C VAL A 90 -9.97 0.77 -8.79
N ALA A 91 -10.42 1.07 -7.56
CA ALA A 91 -11.66 0.54 -7.01
C ALA A 91 -12.87 0.78 -7.92
N ASN A 92 -13.04 2.00 -8.42
CA ASN A 92 -14.11 2.37 -9.33
C ASN A 92 -13.99 1.70 -10.70
N ALA A 93 -12.79 1.56 -11.24
CA ALA A 93 -12.56 0.93 -12.54
C ALA A 93 -13.02 -0.53 -12.58
N TYR A 94 -12.83 -1.27 -11.47
CA TYR A 94 -13.41 -2.61 -11.33
C TYR A 94 -14.95 -2.58 -11.37
N ARG A 95 -15.59 -1.60 -10.72
CA ARG A 95 -17.06 -1.47 -10.69
C ARG A 95 -17.65 -1.14 -12.06
N THR A 96 -17.00 -0.26 -12.82
CA THR A 96 -17.51 0.22 -14.12
C THR A 96 -17.15 -0.68 -15.29
N ASN A 97 -16.49 -1.82 -15.05
CA ASN A 97 -15.94 -2.69 -16.08
C ASN A 97 -15.02 -1.94 -17.06
N THR A 98 -14.30 -0.94 -16.54
CA THR A 98 -13.31 -0.12 -17.27
C THR A 98 -11.89 -0.45 -16.82
N PHE A 99 -11.68 -1.64 -16.25
CA PHE A 99 -10.38 -2.08 -15.75
C PHE A 99 -9.45 -2.50 -16.90
N ASP A 100 -8.97 -1.50 -17.62
CA ASP A 100 -8.09 -1.63 -18.78
C ASP A 100 -6.60 -1.73 -18.39
N SER A 101 -5.71 -1.63 -19.37
CA SER A 101 -4.26 -1.70 -19.14
C SER A 101 -3.73 -0.57 -18.25
N PHE A 102 -4.37 0.60 -18.24
CA PHE A 102 -3.95 1.72 -17.42
C PHE A 102 -4.19 1.40 -15.93
N TYR A 103 -5.42 1.03 -15.57
CA TYR A 103 -5.75 0.72 -14.17
C TYR A 103 -5.04 -0.55 -13.67
N LYS A 104 -4.72 -1.50 -14.56
CA LYS A 104 -3.84 -2.63 -14.24
C LYS A 104 -2.43 -2.19 -13.89
N GLY A 105 -1.87 -1.22 -14.61
CA GLY A 105 -0.58 -0.62 -14.30
C GLY A 105 -0.59 0.00 -12.91
N VAL A 106 -1.58 0.86 -12.65
CA VAL A 106 -1.75 1.53 -11.35
C VAL A 106 -1.93 0.51 -10.22
N GLN A 107 -2.74 -0.54 -10.41
CA GLN A 107 -2.87 -1.61 -9.42
C GLN A 107 -1.54 -2.31 -9.15
N ASN A 108 -0.75 -2.59 -10.19
CA ASN A 108 0.57 -3.20 -10.02
C ASN A 108 1.51 -2.28 -9.25
N ASP A 109 1.49 -0.97 -9.51
CA ASP A 109 2.29 0.02 -8.77
C ASP A 109 1.88 0.02 -7.29
N ILE A 110 0.58 0.06 -6.99
CA ILE A 110 0.05 -0.03 -5.61
C ILE A 110 0.49 -1.34 -4.91
N GLN A 111 0.41 -2.48 -5.60
CA GLN A 111 0.73 -3.78 -5.01
C GLN A 111 2.23 -4.04 -4.87
N SER A 112 3.05 -3.43 -5.74
CA SER A 112 4.51 -3.55 -5.72
C SER A 112 5.21 -2.46 -4.91
N ALA A 113 4.48 -1.41 -4.49
CA ALA A 113 4.99 -0.37 -3.63
C ALA A 113 5.66 -0.97 -2.37
N GLY A 114 6.82 -0.40 -2.00
CA GLY A 114 7.60 -0.85 -0.85
C GLY A 114 6.80 -0.74 0.44
N ARG A 115 6.16 -1.84 0.84
CA ARG A 115 5.35 -1.88 2.06
C ARG A 115 6.23 -1.70 3.30
N CYS A 116 5.63 -1.17 4.34
CA CYS A 116 6.19 -1.09 5.69
C CYS A 116 6.73 -2.48 6.10
N LYS A 117 8.02 -2.59 6.41
CA LYS A 117 8.64 -3.84 6.88
C LYS A 117 9.04 -3.73 8.34
#